data_AF-A0A5C6E7U8-F1
#
_entry.id   AF-A0A5C6E7U8-F1
#
_cell.length_a   1.000
_cell.length_b   1.000
_cell.length_c   1.000
_cell.angle_alpha   90.00
_cell.angle_beta   90.00
_cell.angle_gamma   90.00
#
_symmetry.space_group_name_H-M   'P 1'
#
loop_
_entity.id
_entity.type
_entity.pdbx_description
1 polymer ?
#
loop_
_entity_poly.entity_id
_entity_poly.type
_entity_poly.pdbx_seq_one_letter_code
_entity_poly.pdbx_strand_id
1 'polypeptide(L)'
;MIQENSPMSSSLNLSLTDELRAFVNQNSGDGTLYATPSEYVRDLLRQQKARQEAASARDAIIEGYQDAIEGRTFEFKGDLQSLLKKVKK
;
A
#
# COMPACT_ATOMS: atom_id res chain seq x y z
N MET A 1 -29.07 -13.56 0.04
CA MET A 1 -28.93 -12.29 0.77
C MET A 1 -27.44 -11.98 0.81
N ILE A 2 -26.95 -11.21 -0.16
CA ILE A 2 -25.51 -10.90 -0.30
C ILE A 2 -25.25 -9.70 0.62
N GLN A 3 -24.47 -9.90 1.68
CA GLN A 3 -23.96 -8.79 2.47
C GLN A 3 -22.91 -8.05 1.64
N GLU A 4 -23.30 -6.88 1.14
CA GLU A 4 -22.40 -5.87 0.63
C GLU A 4 -21.56 -5.35 1.81
N ASN A 5 -20.33 -5.86 1.93
CA ASN A 5 -19.38 -5.44 2.95
C ASN A 5 -18.89 -4.02 2.60
N SER A 6 -19.70 -3.02 2.95
CA SER A 6 -19.30 -1.61 2.93
C SER A 6 -18.04 -1.45 3.79
N PRO A 7 -16.94 -0.83 3.29
CA PRO A 7 -15.78 -0.61 4.12
C PRO A 7 -16.18 0.32 5.27
N MET A 8 -16.19 -0.22 6.49
CA MET A 8 -16.35 0.54 7.73
C MET A 8 -15.36 1.72 7.71
N SER A 9 -15.86 2.94 7.48
CA SER A 9 -15.05 4.14 7.55
C SER A 9 -14.68 4.38 9.01
N SER A 10 -13.49 3.95 9.41
CA SER A 10 -12.94 4.27 10.73
C SER A 10 -12.51 5.75 10.74
N SER A 11 -12.94 6.49 11.76
CA SER A 11 -12.53 7.87 11.96
C SER A 11 -11.10 7.91 12.50
N LEU A 12 -10.19 8.52 11.75
CA LEU A 12 -8.82 8.77 12.18
C LEU A 12 -8.69 10.26 12.57
N ASN A 13 -8.45 10.54 13.85
CA ASN A 13 -8.13 11.89 14.31
C ASN A 13 -6.64 12.12 14.12
N LEU A 14 -6.27 13.09 13.26
CA LEU A 14 -4.89 13.35 12.90
C LEU A 14 -4.57 14.83 13.17
N SER A 15 -3.60 15.07 14.04
CA SER A 15 -3.08 16.42 14.28
C SER A 15 -2.06 16.73 13.20
N LEU A 16 -2.38 17.72 12.36
CA LEU A 16 -1.50 18.22 11.31
C LEU A 16 -0.88 19.56 11.76
N THR A 17 0.30 19.86 11.25
CA THR A 17 0.85 21.22 11.34
C THR A 17 0.00 22.18 10.51
N ASP A 18 0.05 23.47 10.83
CA ASP A 18 -0.72 24.50 10.11
C ASP A 18 -0.37 24.53 8.62
N GLU A 19 0.91 24.29 8.28
CA GLU A 19 1.38 24.18 6.90
C GLU A 19 0.71 23.03 6.14
N LEU A 20 0.67 21.83 6.72
CA LEU A 20 0.03 20.67 6.08
C LEU A 20 -1.48 20.84 5.97
N ARG A 21 -2.10 21.50 6.96
CA ARG A 21 -3.53 21.83 6.92
C ARG A 21 -3.84 22.81 5.80
N ALA A 22 -3.01 23.85 5.63
CA ALA A 22 -3.14 24.81 4.54
C ALA A 22 -2.97 24.14 3.17
N PHE A 23 -1.98 23.24 3.03
CA PHE A 23 -1.77 22.46 1.81
C PHE A 23 -2.99 21.59 1.48
N VAL A 24 -3.55 20.87 2.46
CA VAL A 24 -4.76 20.06 2.25
C VAL A 24 -5.94 20.94 1.84
N ASN A 25 -6.18 22.06 2.53
CA ASN A 25 -7.27 22.99 2.21
C ASN A 25 -7.10 23.68 0.85
N GLN A 26 -5.89 23.82 0.33
CA GLN A 26 -5.68 24.35 -1.02
C GLN A 26 -6.01 23.32 -2.11
N ASN A 27 -5.81 22.04 -1.79
CA ASN A 27 -6.08 20.91 -2.69
C ASN A 27 -7.46 20.26 -2.46
N SER A 28 -8.28 20.81 -1.57
CA SER A 28 -9.65 20.35 -1.28
C SER A 28 -10.57 21.53 -0.99
N GLY A 29 -11.75 21.56 -1.61
CA GLY A 29 -12.67 22.69 -1.55
C GLY A 29 -13.34 22.96 -2.90
N ASP A 30 -14.23 23.96 -2.92
CA ASP A 30 -15.03 24.30 -4.10
C ASP A 30 -14.16 24.65 -5.30
N GLY A 31 -14.35 23.89 -6.40
CA GLY A 31 -13.57 24.01 -7.63
C GLY A 31 -12.35 23.10 -7.74
N THR A 32 -12.06 22.27 -6.72
CA THR A 32 -11.02 21.23 -6.78
C THR A 32 -11.62 19.84 -7.01
N LEU A 33 -10.77 18.84 -7.26
CA LEU A 33 -11.21 17.45 -7.47
C LEU A 33 -11.85 16.83 -6.21
N TYR A 34 -11.58 17.38 -5.02
CA TYR A 34 -12.03 16.82 -3.74
C TYR A 34 -12.90 17.80 -2.97
N ALA A 35 -14.08 17.36 -2.54
CA ALA A 35 -15.04 18.22 -1.84
C ALA A 35 -14.66 18.47 -0.37
N THR A 36 -13.93 17.53 0.25
CA THR A 36 -13.52 17.66 1.65
C THR A 36 -12.03 17.36 1.86
N PRO A 37 -11.38 18.01 2.85
CA PRO A 37 -10.03 17.68 3.29
C PRO A 37 -9.82 16.20 3.59
N SER A 38 -10.80 15.56 4.24
CA SER A 38 -10.72 14.14 4.60
C SER A 38 -10.75 13.22 3.38
N GLU A 39 -11.42 13.60 2.31
CA GLU A 39 -11.43 12.85 1.05
C GLU A 39 -10.06 12.92 0.37
N TYR A 40 -9.50 14.13 0.25
CA TYR A 40 -8.16 14.32 -0.30
C TYR A 40 -7.10 13.51 0.45
N VAL A 41 -7.12 13.55 1.78
CA VAL A 41 -6.17 12.80 2.62
C VAL A 41 -6.34 11.29 2.42
N ARG A 42 -7.58 10.78 2.31
CA ARG A 42 -7.80 9.34 2.07
C ARG A 42 -7.20 8.89 0.75
N ASP A 43 -7.38 9.68 -0.30
CA ASP A 43 -6.86 9.31 -1.62
C ASP A 43 -5.34 9.47 -1.70
N LEU A 44 -4.77 10.49 -1.07
CA LEU A 44 -3.33 10.61 -0.88
C LEU A 44 -2.75 9.36 -0.19
N LEU A 45 -3.40 8.89 0.88
CA LEU A 45 -2.96 7.69 1.60
C LEU A 45 -3.09 6.42 0.75
N ARG A 46 -4.15 6.29 -0.05
CA ARG A 46 -4.29 5.16 -0.98
C ARG A 46 -3.17 5.15 -2.03
N GLN A 47 -2.87 6.31 -2.61
CA GLN A 47 -1.80 6.44 -3.59
C GLN A 47 -0.43 6.15 -2.98
N GLN A 48 -0.16 6.68 -1.78
CA GLN A 48 1.07 6.41 -1.04
C GLN A 48 1.23 4.91 -0.76
N LYS A 49 0.16 4.25 -0.28
CA LYS A 49 0.16 2.81 -0.02
C LYS A 49 0.45 2.00 -1.29
N ALA A 50 -0.24 2.29 -2.39
CA ALA A 50 -0.03 1.61 -3.66
C ALA A 50 1.42 1.79 -4.16
N ARG A 51 2.00 2.99 -3.99
CA ARG A 51 3.40 3.27 -4.34
C ARG A 51 4.38 2.45 -3.48
N GLN A 52 4.11 2.34 -2.19
CA GLN A 52 4.95 1.57 -1.26
C GLN A 52 4.87 0.06 -1.56
N GLU A 53 3.68 -0.47 -1.81
CA GLU A 53 3.48 -1.87 -2.21
C GLU A 53 4.21 -2.17 -3.53
N ALA A 54 4.10 -1.29 -4.52
CA ALA A 54 4.82 -1.43 -5.78
C ALA A 54 6.34 -1.35 -5.62
N ALA A 55 6.84 -0.52 -4.70
CA ALA A 55 8.26 -0.46 -4.37
C ALA A 55 8.73 -1.76 -3.73
N SER A 56 8.03 -2.23 -2.69
CA SER A 56 8.34 -3.49 -2.02
C SER A 56 8.30 -4.69 -2.96
N ALA A 57 7.33 -4.74 -3.89
CA ALA A 57 7.27 -5.79 -4.91
C ALA A 57 8.47 -5.74 -5.87
N ARG A 58 8.88 -4.54 -6.30
CA ARG A 58 10.09 -4.37 -7.13
C ARG A 58 11.34 -4.82 -6.40
N ASP A 59 11.49 -4.43 -5.13
CA ASP A 59 12.64 -4.80 -4.32
C ASP A 59 12.71 -6.32 -4.13
N ALA A 60 11.57 -6.97 -3.86
CA ALA A 60 11.48 -8.43 -3.76
C ALA A 60 11.82 -9.15 -5.08
N ILE A 61 11.46 -8.58 -6.23
CA ILE A 61 11.86 -9.11 -7.54
C ILE A 61 13.37 -9.03 -7.72
N ILE A 62 13.98 -7.88 -7.40
CA ILE A 62 15.42 -7.67 -7.50
C ILE A 62 16.18 -8.62 -6.57
N GLU A 63 15.71 -8.76 -5.33
CA GLU A 63 16.23 -9.72 -4.36
C GLU A 63 16.16 -11.15 -4.90
N GLY A 64 15.03 -11.57 -5.48
CA GLY A 64 14.89 -12.88 -6.09
C GLY A 64 15.87 -13.13 -7.26
N TYR A 65 16.15 -12.11 -8.07
CA TYR A 65 17.18 -12.21 -9.11
C TYR A 65 18.60 -12.33 -8.53
N GLN A 66 18.90 -11.60 -7.45
CA GLN A 66 20.17 -11.72 -6.74
C GLN A 66 20.34 -13.11 -6.13
N ASP A 67 19.29 -13.66 -5.51
CA ASP A 67 19.29 -15.03 -4.99
C ASP A 67 19.53 -16.07 -6.09
N ALA A 68 18.96 -15.85 -7.29
CA ALA A 68 19.20 -16.72 -8.44
C ALA A 68 20.66 -16.69 -8.90
N ILE A 69 21.27 -15.49 -8.97
CA ILE A 69 22.69 -15.31 -9.34
C ILE A 69 23.60 -15.96 -8.29
N GLU A 70 23.27 -15.80 -7.01
CA GLU A 70 24.08 -16.30 -5.89
C GLU A 70 23.79 -17.77 -5.56
N GLY A 71 22.93 -18.43 -6.33
CA GLY A 71 22.64 -19.86 -6.20
C GLY A 71 21.74 -20.22 -5.02
N ARG A 72 21.13 -19.25 -4.34
CA ARG A 72 20.14 -19.46 -3.25
C ARG A 72 18.75 -19.78 -3.79
N THR A 73 18.67 -20.79 -4.66
CA THR A 73 17.41 -21.22 -5.28
C THR A 73 16.96 -22.57 -4.75
N PHE A 74 15.64 -22.77 -4.70
CA PHE A 74 15.04 -24.05 -4.36
C PHE A 74 14.26 -24.59 -5.56
N GLU A 75 14.48 -25.87 -5.88
CA GLU A 75 13.73 -26.55 -6.94
C GLU A 75 12.24 -26.63 -6.56
N PHE A 76 11.39 -26.10 -7.44
CA PHE A 76 9.94 -26.13 -7.26
C PHE A 76 9.39 -27.53 -7.59
N LYS A 77 8.89 -28.25 -6.58
CA LYS A 77 8.35 -29.62 -6.72
C LYS A 77 6.82 -29.70 -6.78
N GLY A 78 6.15 -28.61 -7.18
CA GLY A 78 4.70 -28.59 -7.40
C GLY A 78 3.85 -28.10 -6.22
N ASP A 79 4.42 -27.95 -5.02
CA ASP A 79 3.71 -27.37 -3.86
C ASP A 79 4.42 -26.10 -3.35
N LEU A 80 3.83 -24.95 -3.68
CA LEU A 80 4.34 -23.63 -3.33
C LEU A 80 4.26 -23.36 -1.82
N GLN A 81 3.21 -23.83 -1.13
CA GLN A 81 3.04 -23.55 0.30
C GLN A 81 4.08 -24.30 1.14
N SER A 82 4.35 -25.56 0.79
CA SER A 82 5.40 -26.34 1.45
C SER A 82 6.79 -25.79 1.20
N LEU A 83 7.04 -25.25 0.00
CA LEU A 83 8.32 -24.61 -0.34
C LEU A 83 8.52 -23.30 0.44
N LEU A 84 7.50 -22.42 0.49
CA LEU A 84 7.57 -21.16 1.24
C LEU A 84 7.81 -21.37 2.74
N LYS A 85 7.24 -22.42 3.33
CA LYS A 85 7.50 -22.78 4.75
C LYS A 85 8.95 -23.21 5.00
N LYS A 86 9.64 -23.80 4.00
CA LYS A 86 11.06 -24.19 4.13
C LYS A 86 12.00 -23.00 4.04
N VAL A 87 11.64 -21.98 3.27
CA VAL A 87 12.46 -20.77 3.07
C VAL A 87 12.34 -19.79 4.25
N LYS A 88 11.20 -19.76 4.95
CA LYS A 88 10.94 -18.84 6.09
C LYS A 88 11.66 -19.19 7.42
N LYS A 89 12.64 -20.09 7.41
CA LYS A 89 13.25 -20.66 8.62
C LYS A 89 14.66 -20.18 8.86
#